data_AF-A0A950C7F9-F1
#
_entry.id   AF-A0A950C7F9-F1
#
_cell.length_a   1.000
_cell.length_b   1.000
_cell.length_c   1.000
_cell.angle_alpha   90.00
_cell.angle_beta   90.00
_cell.angle_gamma   90.00
#
_symmetry.space_group_name_H-M   'P 1'
#
loop_
_entity.id
_entity.type
_entity.pdbx_description
1 polymer ?
#
loop_
_entity_poly.entity_id
_entity_poly.type
_entity_poly.pdbx_seq_one_letter_code
_entity_poly.pdbx_strand_id
1 'polypeptide(L)'
;MSQEILDHLSNADAVLAQLIRVVGPRSLEPPGECHPFETLARAIAHQQLNGIAANTILKRLTDSCGQGAFPTPQMILAATEASLRAAGFSFAKIAALRDLAGKTLADVVPHAAALQQLTDAEIIARLTQVRGIGRWTVEMLLMFHLDRPDVLPVDDFGIRSGFRAAYGLRRLPKPKALAAWGERWKPYRTTAAWYLWRALELERAGTLPPPAERIRLPRVRKSRRIAARKARATGKARRGRAAARLKRAAASSARLRRADARTGARRPRARRSRAPASKK
;
A
#
# COMPACT_ATOMS: atom_id res chain seq x y z
N MET A 1 26.02 13.13 7.13
CA MET A 1 25.30 12.04 7.82
C MET A 1 26.03 11.75 9.11
N SER A 2 25.35 11.65 10.26
CA SER A 2 26.03 11.33 11.53
C SER A 2 26.34 9.83 11.60
N GLN A 3 27.55 9.49 12.06
CA GLN A 3 27.96 8.10 12.34
C GLN A 3 26.97 7.41 13.31
N GLU A 4 26.43 8.19 14.25
CA GLU A 4 25.38 7.79 15.19
C GLU A 4 24.17 7.10 14.53
N ILE A 5 23.69 7.61 13.39
CA ILE A 5 22.55 7.03 12.67
C ILE A 5 22.91 5.63 12.14
N LEU A 6 24.12 5.49 11.58
CA LEU A 6 24.58 4.23 11.03
C LEU A 6 24.81 3.20 12.12
N ASP A 7 25.36 3.62 13.26
CA ASP A 7 25.58 2.76 14.43
C ASP A 7 24.25 2.30 15.03
N HIS A 8 23.29 3.21 15.18
CA HIS A 8 21.94 2.87 15.64
C HIS A 8 21.30 1.79 14.78
N LEU A 9 21.28 1.99 13.45
CA LEU A 9 20.69 1.02 12.52
C LEU A 9 21.45 -0.30 12.50
N SER A 10 22.78 -0.25 12.58
CA SER A 10 23.62 -1.45 12.60
C SER A 10 23.41 -2.29 13.85
N ASN A 11 23.22 -1.64 15.00
CA ASN A 11 22.93 -2.32 16.27
C ASN A 11 21.50 -2.89 16.33
N ALA A 12 20.54 -2.23 15.67
CA ALA A 12 19.14 -2.64 15.68
C ALA A 12 18.81 -3.77 14.70
N ASP A 13 19.58 -3.93 13.62
CA ASP A 13 19.27 -4.87 12.54
C ASP A 13 20.54 -5.34 11.80
N ALA A 14 20.88 -6.62 11.95
CA ALA A 14 22.08 -7.22 11.37
C ALA A 14 22.10 -7.18 9.83
N VAL A 15 20.93 -7.20 9.17
CA VAL A 15 20.83 -7.07 7.72
C VAL A 15 21.14 -5.64 7.29
N LEU A 16 20.61 -4.64 8.01
CA LEU A 16 21.01 -3.25 7.74
C LEU A 16 22.49 -3.01 8.00
N ALA A 17 23.05 -3.59 9.06
CA ALA A 17 24.50 -3.52 9.34
C ALA A 17 25.33 -4.04 8.15
N GLN A 18 24.91 -5.17 7.56
CA GLN A 18 25.55 -5.73 6.37
C GLN A 18 25.42 -4.82 5.16
N LEU A 19 24.22 -4.26 4.90
CA LEU A 19 23.99 -3.33 3.80
C LEU A 19 24.83 -2.05 3.96
N ILE A 20 24.92 -1.51 5.17
CA ILE A 20 25.73 -0.32 5.48
C ILE A 20 27.20 -0.57 5.14
N ARG A 21 27.75 -1.74 5.52
CA ARG A 21 29.15 -2.11 5.20
C ARG A 21 29.39 -2.25 3.69
N VAL A 22 28.45 -2.84 2.95
CA VAL A 22 28.62 -3.12 1.52
C VAL A 22 28.41 -1.87 0.66
N VAL A 23 27.41 -1.07 0.99
CA VAL A 23 27.07 0.15 0.22
C VAL A 23 27.95 1.32 0.61
N GLY A 24 28.37 1.39 1.87
CA GLY A 24 29.09 2.53 2.42
C GLY A 24 28.18 3.68 2.84
N PRO A 25 28.75 4.89 3.06
CA PRO A 25 28.02 6.05 3.54
C PRO A 25 26.87 6.47 2.61
N ARG A 26 25.77 6.94 3.20
CA ARG A 26 24.65 7.48 2.43
C ARG A 26 25.04 8.76 1.69
N SER A 27 24.96 8.72 0.37
CA SER A 27 24.96 9.88 -0.52
C SER A 27 23.52 10.25 -0.88
N LEU A 28 22.88 11.07 -0.03
CA LEU A 28 21.76 11.88 -0.50
C LEU A 28 22.20 13.32 -0.39
N GLU A 29 22.16 14.02 -1.51
CA GLU A 29 22.35 15.46 -1.50
C GLU A 29 21.24 16.08 -0.65
N PRO A 30 21.57 17.14 0.11
CA PRO A 30 20.56 17.89 0.83
C PRO A 30 19.50 18.40 -0.15
N PRO A 31 18.25 18.53 0.29
CA PRO A 31 17.22 19.14 -0.52
C PRO A 31 17.66 20.53 -1.00
N GLY A 32 17.53 20.81 -2.29
CA GLY A 32 17.59 22.20 -2.76
C GLY A 32 16.43 23.02 -2.16
N GLU A 33 16.65 24.32 -1.99
CA GLU A 33 15.64 25.28 -1.54
C GLU A 33 14.59 25.51 -2.64
N CYS A 34 13.71 24.52 -2.82
CA CYS A 34 12.63 24.57 -3.79
C CYS A 34 11.30 24.81 -3.07
N HIS A 35 10.33 25.48 -3.71
CA HIS A 35 9.01 25.59 -3.10
C HIS A 35 8.31 24.22 -3.10
N PRO A 36 7.52 23.85 -2.07
CA PRO A 36 6.76 22.58 -2.07
C PRO A 36 5.86 22.42 -3.29
N PHE A 37 5.25 23.51 -3.75
CA PHE A 37 4.53 23.57 -5.04
C PHE A 37 5.36 23.02 -6.21
N GLU A 38 6.57 23.54 -6.40
CA GLU A 38 7.42 23.12 -7.51
C GLU A 38 7.82 21.66 -7.35
N THR A 39 8.18 21.22 -6.14
CA THR A 39 8.52 19.81 -5.87
C THR A 39 7.36 18.88 -6.24
N LEU A 40 6.14 19.22 -5.83
CA LEU A 40 4.95 18.43 -6.13
C LEU A 40 4.54 18.52 -7.61
N ALA A 41 4.72 19.66 -8.26
CA ALA A 41 4.47 19.83 -9.70
C ALA A 41 5.45 19.00 -10.54
N ARG A 42 6.74 18.99 -10.16
CA ARG A 42 7.76 18.11 -10.74
C ARG A 42 7.39 16.64 -10.52
N ALA A 43 6.90 16.28 -9.34
CA ALA A 43 6.43 14.92 -9.07
C ALA A 43 5.27 14.52 -9.99
N ILE A 44 4.26 15.40 -10.19
CA ILE A 44 3.15 15.17 -11.14
C ILE A 44 3.69 14.96 -12.57
N ALA A 45 4.67 15.76 -13.00
CA ALA A 45 5.28 15.61 -14.32
C ALA A 45 5.95 14.24 -14.50
N HIS A 46 6.63 13.74 -13.47
CA HIS A 46 7.35 12.44 -13.50
C HIS A 46 6.44 11.21 -13.44
N GLN A 47 5.17 11.34 -13.05
CA GLN A 47 4.27 10.19 -12.95
C GLN A 47 4.16 9.43 -14.28
N GLN A 48 4.36 8.11 -14.22
CA GLN A 48 4.24 7.18 -15.36
C GLN A 48 5.21 7.46 -16.52
N LEU A 49 6.31 8.20 -16.30
CA LEU A 49 7.32 8.53 -17.32
C LEU A 49 8.73 8.18 -16.84
N ASN A 50 9.65 8.01 -17.78
CA ASN A 50 11.08 8.02 -17.45
C ASN A 50 11.56 9.47 -17.15
N GLY A 51 12.69 9.61 -16.46
CA GLY A 51 13.20 10.92 -16.03
C GLY A 51 13.51 11.88 -17.20
N ILE A 52 14.02 11.36 -18.32
CA ILE A 52 14.37 12.18 -19.50
C ILE A 52 13.11 12.82 -20.09
N ALA A 53 12.03 12.05 -20.26
CA ALA A 53 10.76 12.54 -20.78
C ALA A 53 10.14 13.57 -19.83
N ALA A 54 10.15 13.30 -18.52
CA ALA A 54 9.61 14.21 -17.53
C ALA A 54 10.39 15.54 -17.48
N ASN A 55 11.72 15.49 -17.48
CA ASN A 55 12.58 16.68 -17.51
C ASN A 55 12.40 17.49 -18.79
N THR A 56 12.16 16.83 -19.94
CA THR A 56 11.85 17.52 -21.20
C THR A 56 10.54 18.31 -21.11
N ILE A 57 9.50 17.72 -20.52
CA ILE A 57 8.20 18.39 -20.29
C ILE A 57 8.37 19.58 -19.34
N LEU A 58 9.11 19.40 -18.26
CA LEU A 58 9.39 20.45 -17.28
C LEU A 58 10.18 21.61 -17.88
N LYS A 59 11.18 21.33 -18.71
CA LYS A 59 11.93 22.37 -19.43
C LYS A 59 10.99 23.19 -20.32
N ARG A 60 10.15 22.52 -21.13
CA ARG A 60 9.17 23.21 -21.99
C ARG A 60 8.17 24.04 -21.19
N LEU A 61 7.78 23.58 -20.01
CA LEU A 61 6.92 24.34 -19.11
C LEU A 61 7.61 25.61 -18.60
N THR A 62 8.85 25.51 -18.14
CA THR A 62 9.66 26.66 -17.72
C THR A 62 9.86 27.66 -18.86
N ASP A 63 10.18 27.17 -20.07
CA ASP A 63 10.42 28.02 -21.24
C ASP A 63 9.14 28.74 -21.70
N SER A 64 7.99 28.06 -21.71
CA SER A 64 6.73 28.59 -22.26
C SER A 64 5.85 29.34 -21.26
N CYS A 65 5.93 28.99 -19.97
CA CYS A 65 5.04 29.51 -18.94
C CYS A 65 5.81 30.24 -17.84
N GLY A 66 7.02 29.80 -17.51
CA GLY A 66 7.78 30.29 -16.36
C GLY A 66 8.80 31.40 -16.65
N GLN A 67 8.90 31.86 -17.91
CA GLN A 67 9.81 32.95 -18.32
C GLN A 67 11.27 32.71 -17.92
N GLY A 68 11.74 31.46 -18.00
CA GLY A 68 13.10 31.08 -17.62
C GLY A 68 13.27 30.60 -16.17
N ALA A 69 12.23 30.72 -15.33
CA ALA A 69 12.16 30.12 -14.00
C ALA A 69 11.03 29.08 -13.92
N PHE A 70 10.91 28.33 -12.81
CA PHE A 70 9.74 27.47 -12.62
C PHE A 70 8.48 28.34 -12.47
N PRO A 71 7.37 28.05 -13.19
CA PRO A 71 6.19 28.91 -13.15
C PRO A 71 5.57 28.96 -11.76
N THR A 72 5.04 30.12 -11.38
CA THR A 72 4.28 30.28 -10.14
C THR A 72 2.90 29.62 -10.23
N PRO A 73 2.21 29.36 -9.10
CA PRO A 73 0.83 28.89 -9.13
C PRO A 73 -0.11 29.77 -9.97
N GLN A 74 0.05 31.10 -9.90
CA GLN A 74 -0.73 32.06 -10.68
C GLN A 74 -0.48 31.89 -12.19
N MET A 75 0.78 31.72 -12.61
CA MET A 75 1.13 31.49 -14.02
C MET A 75 0.50 30.20 -14.55
N ILE A 76 0.51 29.12 -13.74
CA ILE A 76 -0.15 27.86 -14.10
C ILE A 76 -1.65 28.03 -14.31
N LEU A 77 -2.32 28.80 -13.45
CA LEU A 77 -3.76 29.05 -13.58
C LEU A 77 -4.11 29.95 -14.76
N ALA A 78 -3.24 30.91 -15.10
CA ALA A 78 -3.40 31.77 -16.27
C ALA A 78 -3.06 31.08 -17.60
N ALA A 79 -2.24 30.02 -17.58
CA ALA A 79 -1.86 29.29 -18.78
C ALA A 79 -3.06 28.61 -19.46
N THR A 80 -3.12 28.75 -20.79
CA THR A 80 -4.13 28.07 -21.60
C THR A 80 -3.92 26.56 -21.58
N GLU A 81 -5.00 25.79 -21.72
CA GLU A 81 -4.86 24.34 -21.78
C GLU A 81 -4.01 23.90 -22.98
N ALA A 82 -4.15 24.59 -24.12
CA ALA A 82 -3.36 24.34 -25.32
C ALA A 82 -1.86 24.51 -25.08
N SER A 83 -1.42 25.53 -24.33
CA SER A 83 0.02 25.71 -24.03
C SER A 83 0.55 24.61 -23.12
N LEU A 84 -0.18 24.22 -22.08
CA LEU A 84 0.20 23.12 -21.20
C LEU A 84 0.23 21.77 -21.94
N ARG A 85 -0.69 21.55 -22.89
CA ARG A 85 -0.67 20.38 -23.78
C ARG A 85 0.55 20.40 -24.70
N ALA A 86 0.90 21.55 -25.28
CA ALA A 86 2.08 21.70 -26.13
C ALA A 86 3.39 21.45 -25.35
N ALA A 87 3.45 21.80 -24.06
CA ALA A 87 4.57 21.45 -23.19
C ALA A 87 4.70 19.93 -22.95
N GLY A 88 3.62 19.16 -23.14
CA GLY A 88 3.60 17.70 -23.09
C GLY A 88 2.82 17.10 -21.92
N PHE A 89 2.09 17.90 -21.14
CA PHE A 89 1.24 17.38 -20.06
C PHE A 89 -0.03 16.74 -20.61
N SER A 90 -0.44 15.57 -20.10
CA SER A 90 -1.77 15.00 -20.37
C SER A 90 -2.89 15.81 -19.69
N PHE A 91 -4.14 15.69 -20.14
CA PHE A 91 -5.28 16.35 -19.50
C PHE A 91 -5.40 16.01 -18.00
N ALA A 92 -5.12 14.76 -17.62
CA ALA A 92 -5.13 14.36 -16.21
C ALA A 92 -4.05 15.10 -15.40
N LYS A 93 -2.85 15.28 -15.96
CA LYS A 93 -1.77 16.03 -15.30
C LYS A 93 -2.04 17.52 -15.28
N ILE A 94 -2.66 18.09 -16.32
CA ILE A 94 -3.10 19.50 -16.33
C ILE A 94 -4.12 19.73 -15.21
N ALA A 95 -5.10 18.85 -15.06
CA ALA A 95 -6.09 18.95 -14.00
C ALA A 95 -5.44 18.85 -12.60
N ALA A 96 -4.46 17.96 -12.42
CA ALA A 96 -3.69 17.85 -11.18
C ALA A 96 -2.85 19.11 -10.90
N LEU A 97 -2.21 19.66 -11.94
CA LEU A 97 -1.35 20.84 -11.82
C LEU A 97 -2.16 22.10 -11.48
N ARG A 98 -3.32 22.29 -12.09
CA ARG A 98 -4.24 23.40 -11.75
C ARG A 98 -4.82 23.24 -10.35
N ASP A 99 -5.20 22.03 -9.95
CA ASP A 99 -5.68 21.78 -8.59
C ASP A 99 -4.58 22.03 -7.54
N LEU A 100 -3.34 21.62 -7.82
CA LEU A 100 -2.18 21.93 -6.98
C LEU A 100 -1.96 23.45 -6.88
N ALA A 101 -2.03 24.17 -8.00
CA ALA A 101 -1.85 25.61 -8.03
C ALA A 101 -2.94 26.32 -7.21
N GLY A 102 -4.22 25.98 -7.42
CA GLY A 102 -5.32 26.54 -6.64
C GLY A 102 -5.19 26.25 -5.14
N LYS A 103 -4.83 25.02 -4.76
CA LYS A 103 -4.61 24.64 -3.36
C LYS A 103 -3.37 25.30 -2.73
N THR A 104 -2.37 25.64 -3.53
CA THR A 104 -1.22 26.43 -3.06
C THR A 104 -1.65 27.87 -2.76
N LEU A 105 -2.43 28.49 -3.64
CA LEU A 105 -2.95 29.85 -3.42
C LEU A 105 -3.96 29.93 -2.26
N ALA A 106 -4.63 28.82 -1.94
CA ALA A 106 -5.52 28.70 -0.79
C ALA A 106 -4.83 28.22 0.51
N ASP A 107 -3.49 28.18 0.54
CA ASP A 107 -2.67 27.76 1.70
C ASP A 107 -2.89 26.30 2.18
N VAL A 108 -3.54 25.47 1.36
CA VAL A 108 -3.63 24.02 1.60
C VAL A 108 -2.26 23.35 1.38
N VAL A 109 -1.46 23.89 0.45
CA VAL A 109 -0.06 23.53 0.23
C VAL A 109 0.82 24.71 0.67
N PRO A 110 1.21 24.76 1.96
CA PRO A 110 1.94 25.91 2.49
C PRO A 110 3.42 25.88 2.09
N HIS A 111 4.11 27.00 2.34
CA HIS A 111 5.55 27.13 2.15
C HIS A 111 6.35 26.14 3.02
N ALA A 112 7.60 25.87 2.63
CA ALA A 112 8.48 24.90 3.31
C ALA A 112 8.64 25.18 4.81
N ALA A 113 8.81 26.44 5.22
CA ALA A 113 8.93 26.82 6.63
C ALA A 113 7.71 26.44 7.47
N ALA A 114 6.50 26.62 6.93
CA ALA A 114 5.27 26.22 7.58
C ALA A 114 5.10 24.69 7.60
N LEU A 115 5.48 23.99 6.52
CA LEU A 115 5.48 22.52 6.51
C LEU A 115 6.41 21.93 7.58
N GLN A 116 7.57 22.55 7.84
CA GLN A 116 8.51 22.07 8.86
C GLN A 116 7.90 22.04 10.28
N GLN A 117 6.92 22.91 10.56
CA GLN A 117 6.21 22.95 11.86
C GLN A 117 5.09 21.91 11.98
N LEU A 118 4.68 21.28 10.89
CA LEU A 118 3.60 20.30 10.87
C LEU A 118 4.11 18.88 11.07
N THR A 119 3.32 18.03 11.72
CA THR A 119 3.62 16.60 11.80
C THR A 119 3.49 15.94 10.43
N ASP A 120 4.23 14.84 10.23
CA ASP A 120 4.14 14.04 8.99
C ASP A 120 2.70 13.63 8.65
N ALA A 121 1.89 13.32 9.68
CA ALA A 121 0.49 12.94 9.51
C ALA A 121 -0.37 14.10 8.99
N GLU A 122 -0.15 15.32 9.48
CA GLU A 122 -0.86 16.53 9.01
C GLU A 122 -0.47 16.87 7.58
N ILE A 123 0.82 16.79 7.24
CA ILE A 123 1.32 17.04 5.89
C ILE A 123 0.70 16.03 4.92
N ILE A 124 0.69 14.74 5.25
CA ILE A 124 0.03 13.71 4.45
C ILE A 124 -1.46 14.02 4.28
N ALA A 125 -2.17 14.36 5.37
CA ALA A 125 -3.61 14.63 5.31
C ALA A 125 -3.95 15.87 4.46
N ARG A 126 -3.11 16.92 4.50
CA ARG A 126 -3.29 18.12 3.67
C ARG A 126 -2.97 17.85 2.20
N LEU A 127 -1.77 17.35 1.92
CA LEU A 127 -1.26 17.26 0.55
C LEU A 127 -1.96 16.18 -0.29
N THR A 128 -2.50 15.13 0.34
CA THR A 128 -3.32 14.12 -0.37
C THR A 128 -4.70 14.59 -0.79
N GLN A 129 -5.10 15.81 -0.41
CA GLN A 129 -6.30 16.45 -0.98
C GLN A 129 -6.06 16.94 -2.41
N VAL A 130 -4.80 17.10 -2.81
CA VAL A 130 -4.44 17.51 -4.17
C VAL A 130 -4.65 16.32 -5.12
N ARG A 131 -5.37 16.58 -6.21
CA ARG A 131 -5.65 15.60 -7.26
C ARG A 131 -4.35 15.00 -7.79
N GLY A 132 -4.28 13.68 -7.80
CA GLY A 132 -3.11 12.96 -8.32
C GLY A 132 -1.91 12.91 -7.37
N ILE A 133 -2.00 13.49 -6.17
CA ILE A 133 -0.98 13.37 -5.12
C ILE A 133 -1.42 12.31 -4.12
N GLY A 134 -0.72 11.17 -4.15
CA GLY A 134 -0.93 10.08 -3.19
C GLY A 134 -0.01 10.18 -1.99
N ARG A 135 -0.28 9.35 -0.97
CA ARG A 135 0.56 9.24 0.24
C ARG A 135 2.04 9.04 -0.10
N TRP A 136 2.35 8.13 -1.03
CA TRP A 136 3.72 7.85 -1.45
C TRP A 136 4.45 9.12 -1.94
N THR A 137 3.80 9.95 -2.75
CA THR A 137 4.38 11.22 -3.24
C THR A 137 4.68 12.17 -2.08
N VAL A 138 3.80 12.24 -1.07
CA VAL A 138 4.04 13.04 0.12
C VAL A 138 5.19 12.45 0.96
N GLU A 139 5.29 11.13 1.08
CA GLU A 139 6.42 10.49 1.77
C GLU A 139 7.76 10.80 1.08
N MET A 140 7.80 10.89 -0.26
CA MET A 140 8.99 11.36 -0.98
C MET A 140 9.31 12.83 -0.66
N LEU A 141 8.31 13.71 -0.59
CA LEU A 141 8.49 15.10 -0.14
C LEU A 141 9.06 15.15 1.28
N LEU A 142 8.51 14.36 2.21
CA LEU A 142 9.00 14.32 3.59
C LEU A 142 10.47 13.90 3.64
N MET A 143 10.88 12.87 2.88
CA MET A 143 12.24 12.35 2.89
C MET A 143 13.27 13.26 2.20
N PHE A 144 12.93 13.79 1.01
CA PHE A 144 13.89 14.43 0.12
C PHE A 144 13.77 15.95 0.05
N HIS A 145 12.68 16.52 0.59
CA HIS A 145 12.47 17.96 0.59
C HIS A 145 12.46 18.54 2.00
N LEU A 146 11.84 17.83 2.96
CA LEU A 146 11.75 18.28 4.35
C LEU A 146 12.77 17.61 5.28
N ASP A 147 13.62 16.73 4.74
CA ASP A 147 14.64 15.96 5.47
C ASP A 147 14.11 15.28 6.74
N ARG A 148 12.87 14.76 6.70
CA ARG A 148 12.27 14.04 7.82
C ARG A 148 13.02 12.72 8.04
N PRO A 149 13.60 12.47 9.23
CA PRO A 149 14.45 11.30 9.47
C PRO A 149 13.68 9.98 9.64
N ASP A 150 12.37 10.05 9.96
CA ASP A 150 11.61 8.89 10.44
C ASP A 150 10.47 8.43 9.50
N VAL A 151 10.70 8.45 8.19
CA VAL A 151 9.72 8.06 7.17
C VAL A 151 10.03 6.66 6.62
N LEU A 152 9.02 5.78 6.63
CA LEU A 152 9.09 4.46 5.97
C LEU A 152 7.94 4.34 4.94
N PRO A 153 8.21 4.57 3.64
CA PRO A 153 7.24 4.41 2.57
C PRO A 153 6.86 2.94 2.33
N VAL A 154 6.00 2.37 3.19
CA VAL A 154 5.69 0.94 3.20
C VAL A 154 4.93 0.43 1.98
N ASP A 155 4.40 1.33 1.16
CA ASP A 155 3.75 1.02 -0.12
C ASP A 155 4.71 1.11 -1.31
N ASP A 156 5.93 1.64 -1.11
CA ASP A 156 6.95 1.74 -2.15
C ASP A 156 7.42 0.34 -2.60
N PHE A 157 7.33 0.10 -3.91
CA PHE A 157 7.73 -1.17 -4.49
C PHE A 157 9.23 -1.43 -4.33
N GLY A 158 10.06 -0.39 -4.47
CA GLY A 158 11.51 -0.47 -4.36
C GLY A 158 11.94 -0.91 -2.96
N ILE A 159 11.44 -0.23 -1.93
CA ILE A 159 11.69 -0.53 -0.52
C ILE A 159 11.23 -1.95 -0.18
N ARG A 160 10.00 -2.33 -0.57
CA ARG A 160 9.50 -3.68 -0.29
C ARG A 160 10.30 -4.76 -1.01
N SER A 161 10.76 -4.48 -2.23
CA SER A 161 11.55 -5.42 -3.03
C SER A 161 12.96 -5.56 -2.49
N GLY A 162 13.60 -4.45 -2.12
CA GLY A 162 14.90 -4.44 -1.43
C GLY A 162 14.84 -5.15 -0.09
N PHE A 163 13.78 -4.93 0.71
CA PHE A 163 13.55 -5.68 1.94
C PHE A 163 13.39 -7.18 1.67
N ARG A 164 12.60 -7.55 0.65
CA ARG A 164 12.46 -8.96 0.27
C ARG A 164 13.83 -9.58 -0.05
N ALA A 165 14.64 -8.90 -0.84
CA ALA A 165 15.94 -9.37 -1.30
C ALA A 165 16.93 -9.50 -0.13
N ALA A 166 17.17 -8.40 0.60
CA ALA A 166 18.15 -8.34 1.69
C ALA A 166 17.84 -9.32 2.83
N TYR A 167 16.56 -9.59 3.10
CA TYR A 167 16.13 -10.50 4.16
C TYR A 167 15.79 -11.92 3.66
N GLY A 168 16.10 -12.24 2.40
CA GLY A 168 15.92 -13.59 1.85
C GLY A 168 14.48 -14.09 1.80
N LEU A 169 13.50 -13.20 1.62
CA LEU A 169 12.09 -13.55 1.61
C LEU A 169 11.64 -14.07 0.24
N ARG A 170 10.90 -15.19 0.25
CA ARG A 170 10.33 -15.76 -0.99
C ARG A 170 9.25 -14.88 -1.64
N ARG A 171 8.62 -13.98 -0.88
CA ARG A 171 7.51 -13.14 -1.35
C ARG A 171 7.68 -11.72 -0.84
N LEU A 172 7.18 -10.77 -1.62
CA LEU A 172 7.15 -9.36 -1.26
C LEU A 172 6.40 -9.17 0.08
N PRO A 173 6.98 -8.49 1.09
CA PRO A 173 6.33 -8.26 2.37
C PRO A 173 5.06 -7.42 2.18
N LYS A 174 4.05 -7.63 3.02
CA LYS A 174 2.86 -6.76 3.05
C LYS A 174 3.24 -5.43 3.74
N PRO A 175 2.64 -4.29 3.36
CA PRO A 175 2.93 -2.99 3.98
C PRO A 175 2.87 -3.02 5.51
N LYS A 176 1.83 -3.66 6.09
CA LYS A 176 1.70 -3.82 7.54
C LYS A 176 2.81 -4.64 8.22
N ALA A 177 3.36 -5.63 7.53
CA ALA A 177 4.44 -6.44 8.07
C ALA A 177 5.77 -5.66 8.03
N LEU A 178 6.01 -4.91 6.94
CA LEU A 178 7.15 -4.02 6.82
C LEU A 178 7.10 -2.89 7.85
N ALA A 179 5.92 -2.26 8.03
CA ALA A 179 5.70 -1.25 9.07
C ALA A 179 6.07 -1.77 10.46
N ALA A 180 5.57 -2.96 10.83
CA ALA A 180 5.83 -3.55 12.13
C ALA A 180 7.30 -3.95 12.32
N TRP A 181 7.98 -4.39 11.25
CA TRP A 181 9.42 -4.70 11.32
C TRP A 181 10.24 -3.42 11.51
N GLY A 182 9.91 -2.38 10.75
CA GLY A 182 10.65 -1.12 10.72
C GLY A 182 10.53 -0.26 11.97
N GLU A 183 9.69 -0.62 12.95
CA GLU A 183 9.65 0.04 14.26
C GLU A 183 11.01 0.03 14.96
N ARG A 184 11.84 -1.01 14.73
CA ARG A 184 13.19 -1.11 15.31
C ARG A 184 14.18 -0.10 14.74
N TRP A 185 13.87 0.53 13.60
CA TRP A 185 14.75 1.48 12.93
C TRP A 185 14.44 2.93 13.33
N LYS A 186 13.45 3.15 14.20
CA LYS A 186 13.12 4.49 14.70
C LYS A 186 14.27 5.03 15.56
N PRO A 187 14.64 6.31 15.43
CA PRO A 187 13.93 7.36 14.67
C PRO A 187 14.46 7.60 13.25
N TYR A 188 15.21 6.65 12.65
CA TYR A 188 15.96 6.83 11.40
C TYR A 188 15.45 5.96 10.24
N ARG A 189 14.12 5.76 10.17
CA ARG A 189 13.50 4.94 9.12
C ARG A 189 13.77 5.45 7.70
N THR A 190 13.98 6.76 7.52
CA THR A 190 14.35 7.35 6.21
C THR A 190 15.72 6.84 5.74
N THR A 191 16.66 6.64 6.65
CA THR A 191 17.98 6.07 6.33
C THR A 191 17.89 4.58 6.05
N ALA A 192 17.11 3.83 6.83
CA ALA A 192 16.85 2.42 6.55
C ALA A 192 16.20 2.23 5.16
N ALA A 193 15.18 3.03 4.83
CA ALA A 193 14.51 3.01 3.53
C ALA A 193 15.50 3.22 2.36
N TRP A 194 16.48 4.12 2.53
CA TRP A 194 17.51 4.36 1.53
C TRP A 194 18.39 3.13 1.29
N TYR A 195 18.86 2.46 2.35
CA TYR A 195 19.62 1.22 2.21
C TYR A 195 18.80 0.08 1.59
N LEU A 196 17.48 0.06 1.80
CA LEU A 196 16.60 -0.90 1.11
C LEU A 196 16.52 -0.64 -0.40
N TRP A 197 16.53 0.62 -0.87
CA TRP A 197 16.67 0.89 -2.31
C TRP A 197 18.01 0.40 -2.85
N ARG A 198 19.10 0.61 -2.13
CA ARG A 198 20.44 0.12 -2.51
C ARG A 198 20.48 -1.41 -2.56
N ALA A 199 19.80 -2.10 -1.64
CA ALA A 199 19.68 -3.55 -1.68
C ALA A 199 19.01 -4.06 -2.97
N LEU A 200 18.00 -3.34 -3.49
CA LEU A 200 17.38 -3.68 -4.78
C LEU A 200 18.33 -3.48 -5.95
N GLU A 201 19.16 -2.44 -5.92
CA GLU A 201 20.18 -2.19 -6.94
C GLU A 201 21.25 -3.28 -6.94
N LEU A 202 21.77 -3.64 -5.76
CA LEU A 202 22.71 -4.75 -5.59
C LEU A 202 22.09 -6.08 -6.05
N GLU A 203 20.79 -6.33 -5.77
CA GLU A 203 20.09 -7.53 -6.26
C GLU A 203 20.07 -7.57 -7.79
N ARG A 204 19.74 -6.45 -8.43
CA ARG A 204 19.72 -6.34 -9.90
C ARG A 204 21.09 -6.48 -10.52
N ALA A 205 22.14 -6.05 -9.82
CA ALA A 205 23.53 -6.20 -10.23
C ALA A 205 24.11 -7.61 -9.93
N GLY A 206 23.38 -8.46 -9.19
CA GLY A 206 23.87 -9.78 -8.77
C GLY A 206 24.96 -9.73 -7.70
N THR A 207 25.14 -8.59 -7.03
CA THR A 207 26.20 -8.33 -6.04
C THR A 207 25.68 -8.22 -4.60
N LEU A 208 24.36 -8.42 -4.38
CA LEU A 208 23.80 -8.44 -3.05
C LEU A 208 24.34 -9.66 -2.26
N PRO A 209 24.93 -9.46 -1.07
CA PRO A 209 25.40 -10.57 -0.26
C PRO A 209 24.23 -11.44 0.23
N PRO A 210 24.49 -12.70 0.62
CA PRO A 210 23.46 -13.52 1.25
C PRO A 210 22.97 -12.85 2.54
N PRO A 211 21.68 -13.02 2.89
CA PRO A 211 21.09 -12.42 4.09
C PRO A 211 21.90 -12.74 5.35
N ALA A 212 22.27 -11.71 6.11
CA ALA A 212 23.01 -11.85 7.38
C ALA A 212 22.27 -12.73 8.40
N GLU A 213 20.94 -12.74 8.37
CA GLU A 213 20.11 -13.59 9.23
C GLU A 213 18.84 -14.07 8.51
N ARG A 214 18.30 -15.21 8.98
CA ARG A 214 16.97 -15.69 8.56
C ARG A 214 15.91 -15.11 9.48
N ILE A 215 15.00 -14.34 8.93
CA ILE A 215 13.94 -13.70 9.72
C ILE A 215 12.58 -14.37 9.56
N ARG A 216 11.72 -14.16 10.57
CA ARG A 216 10.29 -14.43 10.48
C ARG A 216 9.52 -13.13 10.73
N LEU A 217 8.83 -12.67 9.69
CA LEU A 217 8.03 -11.44 9.79
C LEU A 217 6.86 -11.58 10.78
N PRO A 218 6.50 -10.51 11.50
CA PRO A 218 5.33 -10.47 12.36
C PRO A 218 4.06 -10.92 11.64
N ARG A 219 3.27 -11.80 12.28
CA ARG A 219 1.97 -12.23 11.74
C ARG A 219 0.99 -11.07 11.81
N VAL A 220 0.66 -10.49 10.65
CA VAL A 220 -0.42 -9.51 10.54
C VAL A 220 -1.78 -10.21 10.74
N ARG A 221 -2.32 -10.18 11.96
CA ARG A 221 -3.67 -10.69 12.25
C ARG A 221 -4.70 -9.88 11.45
N LYS A 222 -5.51 -10.54 10.62
CA LYS A 222 -6.71 -9.91 10.04
C LYS A 222 -7.68 -9.62 11.18
N SER A 223 -7.98 -8.35 11.45
CA SER A 223 -9.06 -7.99 12.38
C SER A 223 -10.37 -8.61 11.91
N ARG A 224 -10.86 -9.64 12.60
CA ARG A 224 -12.15 -10.31 12.32
C ARG A 224 -13.33 -9.33 12.42
N ARG A 225 -13.16 -8.20 13.11
CA ARG A 225 -14.17 -7.17 13.36
C ARG A 225 -14.66 -6.47 12.08
N ILE A 226 -13.76 -6.18 11.13
CA ILE A 226 -14.14 -5.49 9.87
C ILE A 226 -14.83 -6.46 8.89
N ALA A 227 -14.36 -7.70 8.81
CA ALA A 227 -14.97 -8.73 7.97
C ALA A 227 -16.41 -9.06 8.41
N ALA A 228 -16.67 -9.13 9.71
CA ALA A 228 -18.01 -9.34 10.26
C ALA A 228 -18.95 -8.15 9.98
N ARG A 229 -18.44 -6.91 10.02
CA ARG A 229 -19.23 -5.69 9.73
C ARG A 229 -19.60 -5.61 8.24
N LYS A 230 -18.67 -5.93 7.34
CA LYS A 230 -18.93 -5.98 5.89
C LYS A 230 -19.87 -7.14 5.50
N ALA A 231 -19.80 -8.27 6.19
CA ALA A 231 -20.72 -9.40 6.00
C ALA A 231 -22.15 -9.12 6.53
N ARG A 232 -22.28 -8.31 7.59
CA ARG A 232 -23.60 -7.82 8.07
C ARG A 232 -24.19 -6.76 7.13
N ALA A 233 -23.38 -5.85 6.59
CA ALA A 233 -23.84 -4.79 5.70
C ALA A 233 -24.31 -5.30 4.32
N THR A 234 -23.82 -6.45 3.85
CA THR A 234 -24.13 -6.98 2.51
C THR A 234 -25.34 -7.94 2.47
N GLY A 235 -26.10 -8.11 3.56
CA GLY A 235 -27.31 -8.94 3.61
C GLY A 235 -27.10 -10.45 3.36
N LYS A 236 -25.89 -10.88 2.98
CA LYS A 236 -25.54 -12.24 2.58
C LYS A 236 -25.73 -13.25 3.72
N ALA A 237 -25.53 -12.81 4.96
CA ALA A 237 -25.75 -13.62 6.17
C ALA A 237 -27.23 -13.94 6.44
N ARG A 238 -28.16 -13.05 6.08
CA ARG A 238 -29.62 -13.27 6.25
C ARG A 238 -30.15 -14.27 5.22
N ARG A 239 -29.72 -14.13 3.95
CA ARG A 239 -30.10 -15.06 2.86
C ARG A 239 -29.57 -16.49 3.08
N GLY A 240 -28.33 -16.64 3.56
CA GLY A 240 -27.75 -17.95 3.85
C GLY A 240 -28.45 -18.71 4.99
N ARG A 241 -28.87 -17.99 6.04
CA ARG A 241 -29.59 -18.60 7.18
C ARG A 241 -31.03 -19.00 6.82
N ALA A 242 -31.73 -18.21 6.01
CA ALA A 242 -33.06 -18.55 5.51
C ALA A 242 -33.03 -19.80 4.61
N ALA A 243 -32.07 -19.86 3.67
CA ALA A 243 -31.88 -21.01 2.80
C ALA A 243 -31.51 -22.30 3.57
N ALA A 244 -30.68 -22.18 4.60
CA ALA A 244 -30.32 -23.32 5.45
C ALA A 244 -31.51 -23.82 6.31
N ARG A 245 -32.38 -22.92 6.77
CA ARG A 245 -33.57 -23.26 7.56
C ARG A 245 -34.64 -23.96 6.70
N LEU A 246 -34.84 -23.48 5.47
CA LEU A 246 -35.72 -24.13 4.49
C LEU A 246 -35.23 -25.53 4.11
N LYS A 247 -33.93 -25.71 3.88
CA LYS A 247 -33.36 -27.05 3.60
C LYS A 247 -33.51 -28.03 4.77
N ARG A 248 -33.35 -27.56 6.02
CA ARG A 248 -33.55 -28.40 7.21
C ARG A 248 -35.02 -28.78 7.41
N ALA A 249 -35.95 -27.85 7.17
CA ALA A 249 -37.38 -28.13 7.24
C ALA A 249 -37.80 -29.16 6.18
N ALA A 250 -37.35 -28.99 4.93
CA ALA A 250 -37.63 -29.95 3.85
C ALA A 250 -37.05 -31.35 4.14
N ALA A 251 -35.84 -31.43 4.70
CA ALA A 251 -35.22 -32.71 5.07
C ALA A 251 -35.96 -33.40 6.24
N SER A 252 -36.51 -32.64 7.19
CA SER A 252 -37.31 -33.17 8.29
C SER A 252 -38.67 -33.70 7.82
N SER A 253 -39.37 -32.97 6.95
CA SER A 253 -40.63 -33.42 6.35
C SER A 253 -40.46 -34.63 5.45
N ALA A 254 -39.35 -34.74 4.70
CA ALA A 254 -39.05 -35.93 3.90
C ALA A 254 -38.74 -37.17 4.78
N ARG A 255 -38.17 -36.97 5.97
CA ARG A 255 -37.86 -38.04 6.92
C ARG A 255 -39.13 -38.56 7.61
N LEU A 256 -40.08 -37.68 7.93
CA LEU A 256 -41.41 -38.04 8.46
C LEU A 256 -42.23 -38.85 7.43
N ARG A 257 -42.32 -38.38 6.18
CA ARG A 257 -43.04 -39.12 5.11
C ARG A 257 -42.46 -40.51 4.84
N ARG A 258 -41.15 -40.70 5.00
CA ARG A 258 -40.50 -42.03 4.87
C ARG A 258 -40.74 -42.94 6.09
N ALA A 259 -41.03 -42.39 7.26
CA ALA A 259 -41.36 -43.16 8.46
C ALA A 259 -42.81 -43.68 8.42
N ASP A 260 -43.75 -42.86 7.94
CA ASP A 260 -45.16 -43.25 7.79
C ASP A 260 -45.35 -44.31 6.70
N ALA A 261 -44.60 -44.24 5.60
CA ALA A 261 -44.64 -45.26 4.54
C ALA A 261 -44.10 -46.64 5.01
N ARG A 262 -43.30 -46.70 6.08
CA ARG A 262 -42.77 -47.95 6.64
C ARG A 262 -43.70 -48.60 7.66
N THR A 263 -44.62 -47.85 8.27
CA THR A 263 -45.54 -48.35 9.30
C THR A 263 -46.85 -48.88 8.73
N GLY A 264 -47.23 -48.52 7.50
CA GLY A 264 -48.47 -48.98 6.84
C GLY A 264 -48.46 -50.40 6.26
N ALA A 265 -47.33 -51.12 6.26
CA ALA A 265 -47.19 -52.42 5.60
C ALA A 265 -46.92 -53.58 6.58
N ARG A 266 -47.82 -53.83 7.54
CA ARG A 266 -47.89 -55.12 8.25
C ARG A 266 -49.35 -55.52 8.47
N ARG A 267 -49.92 -56.28 7.53
CA ARG A 267 -51.13 -57.08 7.77
C ARG A 267 -50.80 -58.28 8.68
N PRO A 268 -51.63 -58.63 9.68
CA PRO A 268 -51.38 -59.79 10.53
C PRO A 268 -51.74 -61.10 9.81
N ARG A 269 -50.84 -62.08 9.84
CA ARG A 269 -51.09 -63.45 9.39
C ARG A 269 -51.95 -64.18 10.43
N ALA A 270 -53.11 -64.69 10.02
CA ALA A 270 -53.96 -65.55 10.83
C ALA A 270 -53.31 -66.92 11.05
N ARG A 271 -53.37 -67.40 12.29
CA ARG A 271 -52.93 -68.72 12.76
C ARG A 271 -54.15 -69.64 12.83
N ARG A 272 -54.16 -70.78 12.13
CA ARG A 272 -55.06 -71.93 12.33
C ARG A 272 -54.25 -73.21 12.09
N SER A 273 -53.83 -73.88 13.15
CA SER A 273 -54.47 -75.04 13.82
C SER A 273 -54.09 -76.38 13.16
N ARG A 274 -53.29 -77.17 13.90
CA ARG A 274 -52.91 -78.56 13.60
C ARG A 274 -54.09 -79.53 13.75
N ALA A 275 -54.10 -80.59 12.96
CA ALA A 275 -54.75 -81.88 13.24
C ALA A 275 -53.84 -83.03 12.71
N PRO A 276 -53.97 -84.27 13.23
CA PRO A 276 -52.85 -85.21 13.31
C PRO A 276 -52.86 -86.39 12.31
N ALA A 277 -51.67 -86.99 12.18
CA ALA A 277 -51.24 -88.33 11.76
C ALA A 277 -52.23 -89.34 11.10
N SER A 278 -51.76 -90.02 10.03
CA SER A 278 -51.72 -91.49 9.97
C SER A 278 -50.95 -92.06 8.75
N LYS A 279 -50.46 -93.28 8.98
CA LYS A 279 -49.58 -94.17 8.19
C LYS A 279 -50.14 -94.61 6.83
N LYS A 280 -49.27 -94.75 5.83
CA LYS A 280 -48.77 -96.03 5.26
C LYS A 280 -47.74 -95.74 4.17
#